data_AF-A0A1J8PKV5-F1
#
_entry.id   AF-A0A1J8PKV5-F1
#
_cell.length_a   1.000
_cell.length_b   1.000
_cell.length_c   1.000
_cell.angle_alpha   90.00
_cell.angle_beta   90.00
_cell.angle_gamma   90.00
#
_symmetry.space_group_name_H-M   'P 1'
#
loop_
_entity.id
_entity.type
_entity.pdbx_description
1 polymer ?
#
loop_
_entity_poly.entity_id
_entity_poly.type
_entity_poly.pdbx_seq_one_letter_code
_entity_poly.pdbx_strand_id
1 'polypeptide(L)'
;MHFDAVAFTWTHSEPHEYQLDFYDNPLKPYKRRFRCKTCGVGIASYNSQTQRFSVWGATLDRNQEGKIVGWDVAKPTAHIFYGTRLLDVNDNLSKWDGYESKSERLG
;
A
#
# COMPACT_ATOMS: atom_id res chain seq x y z
N MET A 1 1.16 1.64 3.27
CA MET A 1 0.59 2.79 4.02
C MET A 1 -0.93 2.71 3.91
N HIS A 2 -1.67 3.03 4.98
CA HIS A 2 -3.13 2.88 5.01
C HIS A 2 -3.80 4.19 5.46
N PHE A 3 -4.71 4.72 4.66
CA PHE A 3 -5.37 6.01 4.87
C PHE A 3 -6.88 5.82 4.92
N ASP A 4 -7.58 6.62 5.72
CA ASP A 4 -9.04 6.71 5.61
C ASP A 4 -9.43 7.29 4.26
N ALA A 5 -10.52 6.79 3.67
CA ALA A 5 -10.91 7.15 2.31
C ALA A 5 -11.16 8.66 2.15
N VAL A 6 -11.68 9.30 3.20
CA VAL A 6 -11.93 10.76 3.23
C VAL A 6 -10.63 11.59 3.23
N ALA A 7 -9.49 10.99 3.58
CA ALA A 7 -8.18 11.63 3.61
C ALA A 7 -7.34 11.30 2.36
N PHE A 8 -7.91 10.57 1.39
CA PHE A 8 -7.23 10.16 0.17
C PHE A 8 -7.79 10.91 -1.04
N THR A 9 -6.91 11.35 -1.94
CA THR A 9 -7.27 11.89 -3.25
C THR A 9 -6.24 11.48 -4.30
N TRP A 10 -6.66 11.38 -5.56
CA TRP A 10 -5.75 11.18 -6.68
C TRP A 10 -5.12 12.51 -7.09
N THR A 11 -3.87 12.45 -7.57
CA THR A 11 -3.11 13.64 -7.96
C THR A 11 -3.34 14.05 -9.41
N HIS A 12 -3.82 13.14 -10.26
CA HIS A 12 -4.21 13.46 -11.64
C HIS A 12 -5.67 13.92 -11.69
N SER A 13 -6.01 14.66 -12.74
CA SER A 13 -7.38 15.12 -12.96
C SER A 13 -8.36 13.95 -13.18
N GLU A 14 -9.64 14.24 -12.92
CA GLU A 14 -10.77 13.41 -13.33
C GLU A 14 -10.97 13.50 -14.87
N PRO A 15 -11.61 12.49 -15.49
CA PRO A 15 -12.06 11.25 -14.88
C PRO A 15 -10.90 10.26 -14.68
N HIS A 16 -10.76 9.72 -13.48
CA HIS A 16 -9.61 8.91 -13.09
C HIS A 16 -9.42 7.63 -13.92
N GLU A 17 -10.50 7.10 -14.47
CA GLU A 17 -10.54 5.96 -15.40
C GLU A 17 -9.75 6.19 -16.70
N TYR A 18 -9.40 7.42 -17.05
CA TYR A 18 -8.51 7.68 -18.20
C TYR A 18 -7.08 7.24 -17.92
N GLN A 19 -6.64 7.26 -16.67
CA GLN A 19 -5.28 6.92 -16.26
C GLN A 19 -5.20 5.56 -15.56
N LEU A 20 -6.31 5.09 -14.99
CA LEU A 20 -6.37 3.92 -14.14
C LEU A 20 -7.27 2.82 -14.73
N ASP A 21 -6.79 1.59 -14.61
CA ASP A 21 -7.64 0.41 -14.58
C ASP A 21 -7.93 0.04 -13.12
N PHE A 22 -9.07 -0.62 -12.90
CA PHE A 22 -9.39 -1.21 -11.61
C PHE A 22 -10.08 -2.57 -11.75
N TYR A 23 -9.96 -3.38 -10.71
CA TYR A 23 -10.67 -4.65 -10.60
C TYR A 23 -10.90 -5.01 -9.13
N ASP A 24 -11.99 -5.74 -8.87
CA ASP A 24 -12.28 -6.29 -7.55
C ASP A 24 -11.60 -7.65 -7.40
N ASN A 25 -11.02 -7.91 -6.24
CA ASN A 25 -10.37 -9.19 -5.97
C ASN A 25 -11.45 -10.29 -5.88
N PRO A 26 -11.42 -11.34 -6.73
CA PRO A 26 -12.47 -12.36 -6.74
C PRO A 26 -12.57 -13.15 -5.42
N LEU A 27 -11.46 -13.32 -4.69
CA LEU A 27 -11.44 -13.97 -3.38
C LEU A 27 -11.81 -13.03 -2.24
N LYS A 28 -11.73 -11.71 -2.46
CA LYS A 28 -12.04 -10.67 -1.47
C LYS A 28 -12.75 -9.51 -2.18
N PRO A 29 -14.03 -9.64 -2.59
CA PRO A 29 -14.71 -8.66 -3.45
C PRO A 29 -14.81 -7.25 -2.85
N TYR A 30 -14.71 -7.14 -1.52
CA TYR A 30 -14.62 -5.86 -0.81
C TYR A 30 -13.27 -5.15 -0.97
N LYS A 31 -12.29 -5.73 -1.68
CA LYS A 31 -11.00 -5.12 -1.99
C LYS A 31 -10.86 -4.86 -3.49
N ARG A 32 -10.94 -3.58 -3.86
CA ARG A 32 -10.64 -3.10 -5.21
C ARG A 32 -9.16 -2.76 -5.35
N ARG A 33 -8.54 -3.17 -6.45
CA ARG A 33 -7.16 -2.79 -6.83
C ARG A 33 -7.21 -1.76 -7.95
N PHE A 34 -6.30 -0.79 -7.91
CA PHE A 34 -6.10 0.23 -8.92
C PHE A 34 -4.69 0.10 -9.49
N ARG A 35 -4.57 0.16 -10.81
CA ARG A 35 -3.30 0.06 -11.53
C ARG A 35 -3.23 1.09 -12.66
N CYS A 36 -2.01 1.47 -13.02
CA CYS A 36 -1.79 2.34 -14.18
C CYS A 36 -2.27 1.63 -15.47
N LYS A 37 -3.07 2.32 -16.30
CA LYS A 37 -3.54 1.78 -17.58
C LYS A 37 -2.41 1.61 -18.62
N THR A 38 -1.33 2.39 -18.49
CA THR A 38 -0.20 2.35 -19.43
C THR A 38 0.78 1.23 -19.10
N CYS A 39 1.22 1.11 -17.85
CA CYS A 39 2.27 0.14 -17.46
C CYS A 39 1.78 -1.04 -16.61
N GLY A 40 0.51 -1.03 -16.16
CA GLY A 40 -0.07 -2.12 -15.37
C GLY A 40 0.37 -2.17 -13.90
N VAL A 41 1.28 -1.29 -13.45
CA VAL A 41 1.76 -1.26 -12.06
C VAL A 41 0.61 -0.95 -11.10
N GLY A 42 0.47 -1.74 -10.03
CA GLY A 42 -0.50 -1.50 -8.96
C GLY A 42 -0.10 -0.33 -8.07
N ILE A 43 -1.01 0.63 -7.90
CA ILE A 43 -0.73 1.92 -7.23
C ILE A 43 -1.42 2.01 -5.87
N ALA A 44 -2.69 1.59 -5.82
CA ALA A 44 -3.47 1.60 -4.60
C ALA A 44 -4.54 0.51 -4.56
N SER A 45 -5.08 0.26 -3.37
CA SER A 45 -6.27 -0.57 -3.22
C SER A 45 -7.22 0.03 -2.21
N TYR A 46 -8.51 -0.02 -2.51
CA TYR A 46 -9.57 0.38 -1.61
C TYR A 46 -10.20 -0.85 -0.96
N ASN A 47 -10.45 -0.78 0.35
CA ASN A 47 -11.21 -1.79 1.09
C ASN A 47 -12.53 -1.17 1.56
N SER A 48 -13.65 -1.65 1.02
CA SER A 48 -14.99 -1.12 1.34
C SER A 48 -15.47 -1.45 2.75
N GLN A 49 -14.97 -2.52 3.37
CA GLN A 49 -15.33 -2.87 4.75
C GLN A 49 -14.69 -1.94 5.78
N THR A 50 -13.45 -1.52 5.51
CA THR A 50 -12.71 -0.63 6.42
C THR A 50 -12.77 0.83 5.98
N GLN A 51 -13.30 1.12 4.79
CA GLN A 51 -13.29 2.44 4.16
C GLN A 51 -11.89 3.06 4.10
N ARG A 52 -10.89 2.26 3.71
CA ARG A 52 -9.49 2.68 3.68
C ARG A 52 -8.83 2.42 2.34
N PHE A 53 -7.99 3.35 1.93
CA PHE A 53 -7.02 3.15 0.85
C PHE A 53 -5.71 2.60 1.41
N SER A 54 -5.09 1.72 0.65
CA SER A 54 -3.71 1.29 0.86
C SER A 54 -2.89 1.67 -0.35
N VAL A 55 -1.79 2.38 -0.15
CA VAL A 55 -0.89 2.84 -1.23
C VAL A 55 0.44 2.09 -1.14
N TRP A 56 0.96 1.65 -2.29
CA TRP A 56 2.25 0.98 -2.37
C TRP A 56 3.40 1.99 -2.39
N GLY A 57 4.28 1.93 -1.38
CA GLY A 57 5.38 2.90 -1.25
C GLY A 57 6.39 2.88 -2.41
N ALA A 58 6.45 1.79 -3.18
CA ALA A 58 7.35 1.67 -4.32
C ALA A 58 7.03 2.65 -5.46
N THR A 59 5.79 3.15 -5.54
CA THR A 59 5.34 4.08 -6.58
C THR A 59 5.41 5.55 -6.15
N LEU A 60 5.94 5.85 -4.97
CA LEU A 60 6.10 7.23 -4.52
C LEU A 60 7.31 7.89 -5.20
N ASP A 61 7.20 9.21 -5.41
CA ASP A 61 8.27 10.03 -5.96
C ASP A 61 9.54 9.94 -5.12
N ARG A 62 10.69 9.99 -5.81
CA ARG A 62 12.01 9.93 -5.20
C ARG A 62 12.79 11.20 -5.50
N ASN A 63 13.57 11.64 -4.52
CA ASN A 63 14.53 12.74 -4.71
C ASN A 63 15.75 12.28 -5.52
N GLN A 64 16.70 13.20 -5.76
CA GLN A 64 17.93 12.92 -6.52
C GLN A 64 18.84 11.86 -5.87
N GLU A 65 18.69 11.62 -4.56
CA GLU A 65 19.41 10.56 -3.81
C GLU A 65 18.68 9.21 -3.89
N GLY A 66 17.55 9.13 -4.60
CA GLY A 66 16.73 7.93 -4.69
C GLY A 66 15.87 7.63 -3.45
N LYS A 67 15.80 8.54 -2.48
CA LYS A 67 14.91 8.40 -1.30
C LYS A 67 13.50 8.88 -1.62
N ILE A 68 12.50 8.25 -1.01
CA ILE A 68 11.10 8.70 -1.12
C ILE A 68 11.00 10.13 -0.57
N VAL A 69 10.32 11.01 -1.32
CA VAL A 69 10.02 12.37 -0.87
C VAL A 69 9.12 12.30 0.36
N GLY A 70 9.49 13.00 1.45
CA GLY A 70 8.77 12.92 2.73
C GLY A 70 9.04 11.64 3.53
N TRP A 71 10.24 11.06 3.41
CA TRP A 71 10.63 9.80 4.05
C TRP A 71 10.30 9.72 5.55
N ASP A 72 10.46 10.80 6.31
CA ASP A 72 10.17 10.81 7.75
C ASP A 72 8.72 10.47 8.10
N VAL A 73 7.79 10.70 7.16
CA VAL A 73 6.37 10.36 7.27
C VAL A 73 6.07 9.00 6.62
N ALA A 74 6.71 8.71 5.48
CA ALA A 74 6.40 7.54 4.67
C ALA A 74 7.13 6.25 5.08
N LYS A 75 8.17 6.35 5.92
CA LYS A 75 9.01 5.20 6.32
C LYS A 75 8.17 4.10 6.98
N PRO A 76 8.42 2.81 6.65
CA PRO A 76 7.74 1.70 7.31
C PRO A 76 8.04 1.67 8.81
N THR A 77 7.05 1.30 9.62
CA THR A 77 7.17 1.10 11.07
C THR A 77 7.29 -0.38 11.45
N ALA A 78 6.76 -1.26 10.60
CA ALA A 78 6.67 -2.68 10.84
C ALA A 78 6.54 -3.46 9.53
N HIS A 79 6.80 -4.77 9.59
CA HIS A 79 6.40 -5.73 8.56
C HIS A 79 5.12 -6.44 8.98
N ILE A 80 4.14 -6.50 8.08
CA ILE A 80 2.88 -7.24 8.25
C ILE A 80 2.84 -8.44 7.32
N PHE A 81 2.07 -9.47 7.69
CA PHE A 81 2.03 -10.75 6.94
C PHE A 81 3.40 -11.41 6.79
N TYR A 82 4.26 -11.24 7.79
CA TYR A 82 5.67 -11.60 7.71
C TYR A 82 5.89 -13.12 7.61
N GLY A 83 5.00 -13.92 8.19
CA GLY A 83 5.03 -15.39 8.07
C GLY A 83 4.93 -15.91 6.62
N THR A 84 4.54 -15.06 5.66
CA THR A 84 4.49 -15.42 4.23
C THR A 84 5.84 -15.22 3.51
N ARG A 85 6.86 -14.65 4.17
CA ARG A 85 8.16 -14.39 3.55
C ARG A 85 9.04 -15.64 3.54
N LEU A 86 9.81 -15.78 2.46
CA LEU A 86 10.83 -16.83 2.29
C LEU A 86 12.22 -16.43 2.80
N LEU A 87 12.40 -15.15 3.15
CA LEU A 87 13.68 -14.60 3.62
C LEU A 87 13.46 -13.67 4.81
N ASP A 88 14.44 -13.65 5.71
CA ASP A 88 14.46 -12.72 6.83
C ASP A 88 15.05 -11.36 6.44
N VAL A 89 14.38 -10.30 6.85
CA VAL A 89 14.80 -8.90 6.67
C VAL A 89 15.33 -8.40 8.02
N ASN A 90 16.61 -8.00 8.03
CA ASN A 90 17.28 -7.54 9.24
C ASN A 90 17.37 -6.00 9.26
N ASP A 91 16.23 -5.33 9.39
CA ASP A 91 16.10 -3.86 9.37
C ASP A 91 15.63 -3.27 10.72
N ASN A 92 15.62 -4.08 11.78
CA ASN A 92 15.17 -3.75 13.15
C ASN A 92 13.70 -3.31 13.26
N LEU A 93 12.88 -3.47 12.21
CA LEU A 93 11.45 -3.25 12.30
C LEU A 93 10.75 -4.46 12.92
N SER A 94 9.66 -4.20 13.65
CA SER A 94 8.85 -5.27 14.23
C SER A 94 8.20 -6.11 13.12
N LYS A 95 8.09 -7.42 13.34
CA LYS A 95 7.58 -8.40 12.38
C LYS A 95 6.30 -9.01 12.93
N TRP A 96 5.24 -9.02 12.13
CA TRP A 96 3.92 -9.46 12.56
C TRP A 96 3.33 -10.45 11.56
N ASP A 97 2.62 -11.47 12.05
CA ASP A 97 1.94 -12.44 11.19
C ASP A 97 0.74 -11.82 10.46
N GLY A 98 0.20 -10.73 11.00
CA GLY A 98 -0.87 -9.94 10.41
C GLY A 98 -0.61 -8.46 10.62
N TYR A 99 -1.59 -7.73 11.14
CA TYR A 99 -1.45 -6.29 11.39
C TYR A 99 -0.73 -6.00 12.71
N GLU A 100 0.10 -4.96 12.72
CA GLU A 100 0.79 -4.45 13.91
C GLU A 100 -0.20 -4.23 15.07
N SER A 101 0.18 -4.69 16.27
CA SER A 101 -0.62 -4.64 17.51
C SER A 101 -1.96 -5.39 17.51
N LYS A 102 -2.32 -6.10 16.43
CA LYS A 102 -3.57 -6.88 16.32
C LYS A 102 -3.34 -8.35 16.01
N SER A 103 -2.10 -8.75 15.79
CA SER A 103 -1.71 -10.10 15.40
C SER A 103 -0.51 -10.55 16.23
N GLU A 104 -0.11 -11.81 16.09
CA GLU A 104 1.08 -12.32 16.76
C GLU A 104 2.35 -11.63 16.23
N ARG A 105 3.26 -11.29 17.16
CA ARG A 105 4.57 -10.75 16.85
C ARG A 105 5.55 -11.90 16.62
N LEU A 106 6.23 -11.87 15.48
CA LEU A 106 7.17 -12.89 15.02
C LEU A 106 8.65 -12.51 15.24
N GLY A 107 8.92 -11.27 15.63
CA GLY A 107 10.25 -10.70 15.87
C GLY A 107 10.19 -9.21 16.10
#